data_AF-A0A124FFE6-F1
#
_entry.id   AF-A0A124FFE6-F1
#
_cell.length_a   1.000
_cell.length_b   1.000
_cell.length_c   1.000
_cell.angle_alpha   90.00
_cell.angle_beta   90.00
_cell.angle_gamma   90.00
#
_symmetry.space_group_name_H-M   'P 1'
#
loop_
_entity.id
_entity.type
_entity.pdbx_description
1 polymer ?
#
loop_
_entity_poly.entity_id
_entity_poly.type
_entity_poly.pdbx_seq_one_letter_code
_entity_poly.pdbx_strand_id
1 'polypeptide(L)'
;MKFEILFLTFRASDYLFNTQKWVETDKNRPLQIECGDRMIISKPCTTMKGVIVQPYSWDKEVTLDLKRTTECLKERGYQIKSVIPKMLAIAVVEKYEVSIYPSGKIIVKELTDIEVGKEIATKIIECAGLLELLDG
;
A
#
# COMPACT_ATOMS: atom_id res chain seq x y z
N MET A 1 43.12 4.36 -22.73
CA MET A 1 42.46 4.69 -24.01
C MET A 1 40.98 4.47 -23.86
N LYS A 2 40.20 5.37 -24.48
CA LYS A 2 38.75 5.57 -24.37
C LYS A 2 37.91 4.30 -24.51
N PHE A 3 36.78 4.23 -23.81
CA PHE A 3 35.55 3.79 -24.44
C PHE A 3 34.40 4.71 -24.02
N GLU A 4 33.74 5.23 -25.04
CA GLU A 4 32.72 6.26 -25.02
C GLU A 4 31.38 5.76 -24.49
N ILE A 5 30.64 6.71 -23.91
CA ILE A 5 29.23 6.62 -23.59
C ILE A 5 28.44 6.58 -24.89
N LEU A 6 27.56 5.60 -25.07
CA LEU A 6 26.49 5.66 -26.06
C LEU A 6 25.14 5.65 -25.34
N PHE A 7 24.52 6.83 -25.29
CA PHE A 7 23.09 7.00 -25.04
C PHE A 7 22.35 6.43 -26.25
N LEU A 8 21.51 5.43 -26.04
CA LEU A 8 20.38 5.16 -26.93
C LEU A 8 19.15 4.83 -26.09
N THR A 9 18.22 5.78 -26.13
CA THR A 9 16.82 5.65 -25.76
C THR A 9 16.19 4.44 -26.42
N PHE A 10 15.66 3.51 -25.63
CA PHE A 10 14.74 2.48 -26.12
C PHE A 10 13.40 2.64 -25.41
N ARG A 11 12.44 3.18 -26.16
CA ARG A 11 11.00 2.96 -25.96
C ARG A 11 10.77 1.45 -25.90
N ALA A 12 10.24 0.96 -24.78
CA ALA A 12 9.61 -0.34 -24.71
C ALA A 12 8.10 -0.11 -24.57
N SER A 13 7.46 0.23 -25.69
CA SER A 13 6.10 -0.28 -25.94
C SER A 13 6.25 -1.77 -26.16
N ASP A 14 5.25 -2.52 -25.73
CA ASP A 14 5.08 -3.95 -26.01
C ASP A 14 5.88 -4.87 -25.08
N TYR A 15 5.40 -5.01 -23.85
CA TYR A 15 5.47 -6.31 -23.18
C TYR A 15 4.10 -6.68 -22.64
N LEU A 16 3.43 -7.57 -23.40
CA LEU A 16 2.50 -8.54 -22.85
C LEU A 16 3.20 -9.32 -21.74
N PHE A 17 3.03 -8.91 -20.47
CA PHE A 17 3.35 -9.75 -19.33
C PHE A 17 2.07 -10.45 -18.86
N ASN A 18 1.95 -11.66 -19.38
CA ASN A 18 1.18 -12.78 -18.86
C ASN A 18 1.14 -12.80 -17.32
N THR A 19 0.00 -13.14 -16.74
CA THR A 19 -0.22 -13.37 -15.30
C THR A 19 0.77 -14.40 -14.77
N GLN A 20 1.94 -13.95 -14.32
CA GLN A 20 2.90 -14.76 -13.60
C GLN A 20 3.09 -14.13 -12.23
N LYS A 21 2.74 -14.91 -11.20
CA LYS A 21 3.20 -14.76 -9.83
C LYS A 21 4.72 -14.63 -9.85
N TRP A 22 5.24 -13.41 -9.78
CA TRP A 22 6.66 -13.17 -9.54
C TRP A 22 6.91 -13.28 -8.04
N VAL A 23 7.16 -14.51 -7.57
CA VAL A 23 7.91 -14.72 -6.32
C VAL A 23 9.39 -14.79 -6.73
N GLU A 24 9.98 -13.63 -6.95
CA GLU A 24 11.42 -13.53 -7.18
C GLU A 24 12.12 -13.48 -5.83
N THR A 25 12.34 -14.66 -5.23
CA THR A 25 13.17 -14.80 -4.04
C THR A 25 14.64 -14.68 -4.44
N ASP A 26 15.11 -13.44 -4.55
CA ASP A 26 16.53 -13.13 -4.53
C ASP A 26 17.07 -13.43 -3.12
N LYS A 27 18.13 -14.26 -3.03
CA LYS A 27 18.58 -15.00 -1.83
C LYS A 27 19.11 -14.12 -0.67
N ASN A 28 18.80 -12.82 -0.61
CA ASN A 28 19.33 -11.94 0.43
C ASN A 28 18.46 -10.73 0.83
N ARG A 29 17.14 -10.73 0.63
CA ARG A 29 16.26 -9.64 1.14
C ARG A 29 14.90 -10.17 1.65
N PRO A 30 14.44 -9.79 2.86
CA PRO A 30 13.20 -10.31 3.46
C PRO A 30 11.95 -9.47 3.08
N LEU A 31 11.92 -8.88 1.88
CA LEU A 31 10.76 -8.14 1.39
C LEU A 31 9.83 -9.12 0.67
N GLN A 32 8.87 -9.68 1.40
CA GLN A 32 7.73 -10.36 0.76
C GLN A 32 6.85 -9.25 0.18
N ILE A 33 6.89 -9.09 -1.14
CA ILE A 33 6.02 -8.20 -1.89
C ILE A 33 4.97 -9.07 -2.57
N GLU A 34 3.72 -8.88 -2.18
CA GLU A 34 2.57 -9.48 -2.88
C GLU A 34 1.88 -8.38 -3.67
N CYS A 35 1.92 -8.50 -4.99
CA CYS A 35 1.14 -7.67 -5.90
C CYS A 35 -0.16 -8.41 -6.22
N GLY A 36 -1.26 -8.01 -5.60
CA GLY A 36 -2.60 -8.30 -6.13
C GLY A 36 -2.93 -7.33 -7.26
N ASP A 37 -3.97 -7.62 -8.05
CA ASP A 37 -4.28 -6.91 -9.31
C ASP A 37 -4.24 -5.37 -9.20
N ARG A 38 -4.62 -4.80 -8.04
CA ARG A 38 -4.58 -3.36 -7.74
C ARG A 38 -4.08 -2.99 -6.33
N MET A 39 -3.38 -3.91 -5.66
CA MET A 39 -2.88 -3.67 -4.29
C MET A 39 -1.46 -4.24 -4.10
N ILE A 40 -0.54 -3.38 -3.64
CA ILE A 40 0.82 -3.78 -3.27
C ILE A 40 0.86 -3.97 -1.76
N ILE A 41 1.26 -5.16 -1.33
CA ILE A 41 1.48 -5.47 0.08
C ILE A 41 2.96 -5.78 0.29
N SER A 42 3.56 -5.14 1.28
CA SER A 42 4.95 -5.40 1.64
C SER A 42 5.15 -5.46 3.14
N LYS A 43 5.99 -6.38 3.60
CA LYS A 43 6.48 -6.38 4.98
C LYS A 43 7.69 -5.45 5.06
N PRO A 44 7.72 -4.41 5.91
CA PRO A 44 8.96 -3.73 6.21
C PRO A 44 9.97 -4.73 6.80
N CYS A 45 11.25 -4.41 6.66
CA CYS A 45 12.36 -5.20 7.19
C CYS A 45 12.14 -5.68 8.64
N THR A 46 12.76 -6.80 8.99
CA THR A 46 12.57 -7.59 10.24
C THR A 46 12.56 -6.80 11.55
N THR A 47 13.17 -5.62 11.60
CA THR A 47 13.19 -4.74 12.78
C THR A 47 11.86 -4.03 13.05
N MET A 48 11.08 -3.74 12.01
CA MET A 48 9.81 -3.02 12.11
C MET A 48 8.69 -4.00 11.73
N LYS A 49 8.21 -4.76 12.73
CA LYS A 49 7.10 -5.69 12.57
C LYS A 49 5.88 -4.91 12.07
N GLY A 50 5.54 -5.04 10.79
CA GLY A 50 4.43 -4.32 10.22
C GLY A 50 4.01 -4.88 8.88
N VAL A 51 2.86 -4.43 8.42
CA VAL A 51 2.37 -4.69 7.07
C VAL A 51 2.08 -3.35 6.42
N ILE A 52 2.69 -3.11 5.27
CA ILE A 52 2.44 -1.93 4.44
C ILE A 52 1.51 -2.39 3.32
N VAL A 53 0.40 -1.69 3.18
CA VAL A 53 -0.57 -1.90 2.10
C VAL A 53 -0.72 -0.61 1.32
N GLN A 54 -0.61 -0.69 0.00
CA GLN A 54 -0.80 0.45 -0.87
C GLN A 54 -1.67 0.04 -2.07
N PRO A 55 -2.92 0.56 -2.16
CA PRO A 55 -3.68 0.47 -3.40
C PRO A 55 -2.98 1.27 -4.51
N TYR A 56 -3.04 0.76 -5.73
CA TYR A 56 -2.51 1.43 -6.90
C TYR A 56 -3.51 1.34 -8.07
N SER A 57 -3.42 2.28 -8.98
CA SER A 57 -4.18 2.27 -10.22
C SER A 57 -3.28 2.78 -11.35
N TRP A 58 -3.39 2.13 -12.52
CA TRP A 58 -2.68 2.56 -13.71
C TRP A 58 -3.30 3.80 -14.35
N ASP A 59 -4.60 4.02 -14.14
CA ASP A 59 -5.37 5.07 -14.81
C ASP A 59 -5.50 6.35 -13.98
N LYS A 60 -5.48 6.23 -12.65
CA LYS A 60 -5.76 7.35 -11.73
C LYS A 60 -4.79 7.39 -10.55
N GLU A 61 -4.41 8.60 -10.16
CA GLU A 61 -3.69 8.79 -8.91
C GLU A 61 -4.58 8.45 -7.71
N VAL A 62 -4.06 7.63 -6.80
CA VAL A 62 -4.77 7.24 -5.59
C VAL A 62 -4.62 8.33 -4.53
N THR A 63 -5.69 9.07 -4.30
CA THR A 63 -5.75 10.11 -3.26
C THR A 63 -6.87 9.84 -2.27
N LEU A 64 -6.52 9.80 -0.98
CA LEU A 64 -7.42 9.60 0.14
C LEU A 64 -7.78 10.93 0.80
N ASP A 65 -9.08 11.18 1.02
CA ASP A 65 -9.53 12.23 1.93
C ASP A 65 -9.44 11.74 3.37
N LEU A 66 -8.40 12.19 4.10
CA LEU A 66 -8.17 11.79 5.49
C LEU A 66 -9.31 12.23 6.43
N LYS A 67 -9.99 13.34 6.15
CA LYS A 67 -11.09 13.82 7.01
C LYS A 67 -12.27 12.85 6.89
N ARG A 68 -12.72 12.60 5.66
CA ARG A 68 -13.81 11.65 5.39
C ARG A 68 -13.49 10.24 5.90
N THR A 69 -12.26 9.77 5.65
CA THR A 69 -11.82 8.44 6.07
C THR A 69 -11.85 8.31 7.59
N THR A 70 -11.35 9.31 8.33
CA THR A 70 -11.33 9.27 9.80
C THR A 70 -12.70 9.45 10.43
N GLU A 71 -13.61 10.20 9.81
CA GLU A 71 -15.02 10.29 10.22
C GLU A 71 -15.70 8.92 10.09
N CYS A 72 -15.59 8.25 8.94
CA CYS A 72 -16.11 6.89 8.75
C CYS A 72 -15.52 5.88 9.75
N LEU A 73 -14.20 5.96 10.02
CA LEU A 73 -13.56 5.08 11.00
C LEU A 73 -14.10 5.30 12.42
N LYS A 74 -14.42 6.55 12.81
CA LYS A 74 -15.06 6.85 14.10
C LYS A 74 -16.48 6.29 14.16
N GLU A 75 -17.26 6.41 13.08
CA GLU A 75 -18.61 5.84 12.99
C GLU A 75 -18.61 4.32 13.13
N ARG A 76 -17.57 3.64 12.62
CA ARG A 76 -17.33 2.21 12.81
C ARG A 76 -16.80 1.84 14.21
N GLY A 77 -16.64 2.81 15.11
CA GLY A 77 -16.21 2.60 16.49
C GLY A 77 -14.69 2.51 16.70
N TYR A 78 -13.88 2.87 15.69
CA TYR A 78 -12.42 2.87 15.82
C TYR A 78 -11.90 4.16 16.48
N GLN A 79 -10.79 4.02 17.20
CA GLN A 79 -10.18 5.15 17.90
C GLN A 79 -9.26 5.93 16.96
N ILE A 80 -9.46 7.24 16.86
CA ILE A 80 -8.53 8.13 16.13
C ILE A 80 -7.59 8.77 17.14
N LYS A 81 -6.29 8.53 16.99
CA LYS A 81 -5.25 9.11 17.87
C LYS A 81 -4.83 10.51 17.42
N SER A 82 -4.65 10.70 16.11
CA SER A 82 -4.18 11.97 15.55
C SER A 82 -4.63 12.11 14.10
N VAL A 83 -4.92 13.34 13.69
CA VAL A 83 -5.19 13.69 12.29
C VAL A 83 -4.42 14.95 11.98
N ILE A 84 -3.45 14.83 11.07
CA ILE A 84 -2.73 15.94 10.47
C ILE A 84 -3.24 16.05 9.03
N PRO A 85 -4.15 16.99 8.74
CA PRO A 85 -4.74 17.14 7.42
C PRO A 85 -3.66 17.20 6.33
N LYS A 86 -3.91 16.56 5.19
CA LYS A 86 -2.99 16.47 4.03
C LYS A 86 -1.65 15.78 4.29
N MET A 87 -1.41 15.20 5.48
CA MET A 87 -0.15 14.51 5.78
C MET A 87 -0.36 13.08 6.29
N LEU A 88 -1.13 12.90 7.36
CA LEU A 88 -1.19 11.63 8.07
C LEU A 88 -2.42 11.57 8.98
N ALA A 89 -3.07 10.41 9.03
CA ALA A 89 -3.96 10.05 10.12
C ALA A 89 -3.42 8.83 10.87
N ILE A 90 -3.57 8.81 12.19
CA ILE A 90 -3.23 7.69 13.06
C ILE A 90 -4.51 7.20 13.73
N ALA A 91 -4.82 5.92 13.53
CA ALA A 91 -5.98 5.26 14.10
C ALA A 91 -5.57 3.96 14.82
N VAL A 92 -6.43 3.48 15.71
CA VAL A 92 -6.36 2.12 16.27
C VAL A 92 -7.51 1.33 15.67
N VAL A 93 -7.17 0.37 14.82
CA VAL A 93 -8.12 -0.53 14.16
C VAL A 93 -7.81 -1.93 14.67
N GLU A 94 -8.79 -2.57 15.31
CA GLU A 94 -8.67 -3.96 15.79
C GLU A 94 -7.44 -4.24 16.66
N LYS A 95 -7.10 -3.26 17.52
CA LYS A 95 -5.95 -3.24 18.45
C LYS A 95 -4.59 -2.91 17.82
N TYR A 96 -4.53 -2.72 16.50
CA TYR A 96 -3.31 -2.32 15.81
C TYR A 96 -3.27 -0.81 15.58
N GLU A 97 -2.09 -0.22 15.75
CA GLU A 97 -1.88 1.16 15.36
C GLU A 97 -1.65 1.23 13.84
N VAL A 98 -2.46 2.04 13.18
CA VAL A 98 -2.43 2.20 11.72
C VAL A 98 -2.11 3.64 11.37
N SER A 99 -1.12 3.80 10.49
CA SER A 99 -0.75 5.09 9.88
C SER A 99 -1.28 5.15 8.46
N ILE A 100 -2.11 6.16 8.17
CA ILE A 100 -2.82 6.33 6.91
C ILE A 100 -2.34 7.62 6.25
N TYR A 101 -1.73 7.50 5.07
CA TYR A 101 -1.23 8.63 4.29
C TYR A 101 -2.21 9.02 3.17
N PRO A 102 -2.27 10.29 2.74
CA PRO A 102 -3.11 10.72 1.63
C PRO A 102 -2.86 9.96 0.32
N SER A 103 -1.66 9.43 0.11
CA SER A 103 -1.24 8.70 -1.11
C SER A 103 -1.76 7.27 -1.22
N GLY A 104 -2.73 6.86 -0.41
CA GLY A 104 -3.19 5.47 -0.34
C GLY A 104 -2.37 4.59 0.59
N LYS A 105 -1.14 4.99 0.94
CA LYS A 105 -0.25 4.16 1.77
C LYS A 105 -0.81 3.98 3.18
N ILE A 106 -0.97 2.72 3.58
CA ILE A 106 -1.42 2.30 4.90
C ILE A 106 -0.31 1.46 5.53
N ILE A 107 0.04 1.75 6.78
CA ILE A 107 1.03 0.99 7.55
C ILE A 107 0.37 0.49 8.83
N VAL A 108 0.22 -0.83 8.93
CA VAL A 108 -0.24 -1.51 10.14
C VAL A 108 0.99 -1.90 10.97
N LYS A 109 1.14 -1.30 12.15
CA LYS A 109 2.29 -1.53 13.04
C LYS A 109 2.05 -2.75 13.93
N GLU A 110 3.15 -3.40 14.30
CA GLU A 110 3.21 -4.58 15.17
C GLU A 110 2.39 -5.78 14.65
N LEU A 111 2.24 -5.87 13.32
CA LEU A 111 1.53 -6.97 12.65
C LEU A 111 2.48 -7.69 11.68
N THR A 112 2.50 -9.02 11.74
CA THR A 112 3.32 -9.86 10.85
C THR A 112 2.48 -10.68 9.87
N ASP A 113 1.18 -10.80 10.13
CA ASP A 113 0.23 -11.53 9.30
C ASP A 113 -0.25 -10.65 8.15
N ILE A 114 -0.02 -11.10 6.92
CA ILE A 114 -0.35 -10.37 5.69
C ILE A 114 -1.86 -10.29 5.50
N GLU A 115 -2.57 -11.39 5.74
CA GLU A 115 -4.01 -11.48 5.48
C GLU A 115 -4.77 -10.55 6.43
N VAL A 116 -4.41 -10.56 7.72
CA VAL A 116 -4.97 -9.61 8.69
C VAL A 116 -4.64 -8.17 8.30
N GLY A 117 -3.42 -7.91 7.82
CA GLY A 117 -3.00 -6.58 7.39
C GLY A 117 -3.80 -6.09 6.19
N LYS A 118 -4.09 -6.99 5.24
CA LYS A 118 -4.92 -6.74 4.07
C LYS A 118 -6.36 -6.48 4.46
N GLU A 119 -6.94 -7.23 5.38
CA GLU A 119 -8.30 -7.01 5.88
C GLU A 119 -8.44 -5.62 6.56
N ILE A 120 -7.49 -5.27 7.42
CA ILE A 120 -7.46 -3.95 8.08
C ILE A 120 -7.35 -2.82 7.04
N ALA A 121 -6.45 -2.96 6.07
CA ALA A 121 -6.28 -1.97 5.02
C ALA A 121 -7.54 -1.85 4.14
N THR A 122 -8.19 -2.98 3.83
CA THR A 122 -9.43 -3.00 3.04
C THR A 122 -10.53 -2.19 3.74
N LYS A 123 -10.75 -2.40 5.04
CA LYS A 123 -11.73 -1.61 5.84
C LYS A 123 -11.47 -0.10 5.78
N ILE A 124 -10.19 0.31 5.74
CA ILE A 124 -9.81 1.73 5.62
C ILE A 124 -10.08 2.26 4.21
N ILE A 125 -9.74 1.47 3.18
CA ILE A 125 -9.96 1.82 1.76
C ILE A 125 -11.46 1.94 1.45
N GLU A 126 -12.29 1.07 2.04
CA GLU A 126 -13.75 1.20 1.99
C GLU A 126 -14.23 2.52 2.57
N CYS A 127 -13.75 2.90 3.76
CA CYS A 127 -14.09 4.17 4.39
C CYS A 127 -13.67 5.39 3.56
N ALA A 128 -12.64 5.22 2.73
CA ALA A 128 -12.19 6.26 1.82
C ALA A 128 -12.98 6.32 0.50
N GLY A 129 -13.90 5.38 0.26
CA GLY A 129 -14.69 5.33 -0.96
C GLY A 129 -13.88 4.89 -2.19
N LEU A 130 -12.81 4.12 -2.00
CA LEU A 130 -11.93 3.64 -3.07
C LEU A 130 -12.18 2.17 -3.43
N LEU A 131 -13.33 1.60 -3.05
CA LEU A 131 -13.73 0.22 -3.40
C LEU A 131 -13.68 -0.05 -4.92
N GLU A 132 -14.06 0.93 -5.74
CA GLU A 132 -14.01 0.81 -7.21
C GLU A 132 -12.58 0.57 -7.75
N LEU A 133 -11.55 0.92 -6.97
CA LEU A 133 -10.16 0.63 -7.30
C LEU A 133 -9.74 -0.79 -6.93
N LEU A 134 -10.54 -1.57 -6.21
CA LEU A 134 -10.21 -2.95 -5.83
C LEU A 134 -10.90 -3.98 -6.73
N ASP A 135 -12.04 -3.65 -7.34
CA ASP A 135 -12.94 -4.59 -8.03
C ASP A 135 -12.78 -4.62 -9.57
N GLY A 136 -11.60 -4.40 -10.13
CA GLY A 136 -11.47 -4.56 -11.60
C GLY A 136 -10.08 -4.80 -12.13
#